data_AF-A0A366EX46-F1
#
_entry.id   AF-A0A366EX46-F1
#
_cell.length_a   1.000
_cell.length_b   1.000
_cell.length_c   1.000
_cell.angle_alpha   90.00
_cell.angle_beta   90.00
_cell.angle_gamma   90.00
#
_symmetry.space_group_name_H-M   'P 1'
#
loop_
_entity.id
_entity.type
_entity.pdbx_description
1 polymer ?
#
loop_
_entity_poly.entity_id
_entity_poly.type
_entity_poly.pdbx_seq_one_letter_code
_entity_poly.pdbx_strand_id
1 'polypeptide(L)' 'MGTIVCQSCLITIDHYEDEKVSVLFSNCCDCNDDKELDD' A
#
# COMPACT_ATOMS: atom_id res chain seq x y z
N MET A 1 -6.81 15.07 4.16
CA MET A 1 -5.62 14.46 3.56
C MET A 1 -5.64 12.99 3.89
N GLY A 2 -5.66 12.14 2.87
CA GLY A 2 -5.57 10.70 2.99
C GLY A 2 -4.18 10.17 2.68
N THR A 3 -3.86 9.01 3.23
CA THR A 3 -2.57 8.33 2.98
C THR A 3 -2.83 6.88 2.61
N ILE A 4 -2.16 6.40 1.57
CA ILE A 4 -2.23 5.02 1.09
C ILE A 4 -0.97 4.29 1.54
N VAL A 5 -1.12 3.12 2.15
CA VAL A 5 -0.02 2.35 2.77
C VAL A 5 -0.05 0.89 2.28
N CYS A 6 1.11 0.26 1.99
CA CYS A 6 1.18 -1.19 1.72
C CYS A 6 0.81 -1.93 3.01
N GLN A 7 -0.21 -2.80 2.95
CA GLN A 7 -0.65 -3.57 4.12
C GLN A 7 0.44 -4.54 4.62
N SER A 8 1.33 -4.98 3.72
CA SER A 8 2.35 -5.99 4.00
C SER A 8 3.65 -5.42 4.60
N CYS A 9 4.16 -4.28 4.11
CA CYS A 9 5.40 -3.67 4.59
C CYS A 9 5.22 -2.35 5.33
N LEU A 10 3.97 -1.86 5.45
CA LEU A 10 3.62 -0.61 6.11
C LEU A 10 4.33 0.64 5.54
N ILE A 11 4.83 0.54 4.31
CA ILE A 11 5.40 1.68 3.58
C ILE A 11 4.27 2.53 3.00
N THR A 12 4.40 3.83 3.16
CA THR A 12 3.52 4.81 2.51
C THR A 12 3.74 4.76 1.00
N ILE A 13 2.68 4.44 0.27
CA ILE A 13 2.67 4.36 -1.19
C ILE A 13 2.39 5.74 -1.77
N ASP A 14 1.35 6.43 -1.28
CA ASP A 14 0.92 7.70 -1.83
C ASP A 14 0.10 8.53 -0.83
N HIS A 15 -0.10 9.81 -1.14
CA HIS A 15 -0.96 10.73 -0.40
C HIS A 15 -1.99 11.38 -1.34
N TYR A 16 -3.22 11.57 -0.85
CA TYR A 16 -4.27 12.25 -1.61
C TYR A 16 -4.93 13.35 -0.79
N GLU A 17 -5.36 14.40 -1.48
CA GLU A 17 -6.16 15.46 -0.90
C GLU A 17 -7.59 14.93 -0.66
N ASP A 18 -8.03 14.99 0.59
CA ASP A 18 -9.36 14.55 1.01
C ASP A 18 -9.83 15.44 2.17
N GLU A 19 -11.13 15.68 2.25
CA GLU A 19 -11.72 16.49 3.33
C GLU A 19 -11.54 15.81 4.70
N LYS A 20 -11.52 14.47 4.74
CA LYS A 20 -11.37 13.69 5.96
C LYS A 20 -10.01 13.00 6.01
N VAL A 21 -9.38 13.03 7.19
CA VAL A 21 -8.14 12.27 7.41
C VAL A 21 -8.47 10.77 7.44
N SER A 22 -7.90 10.03 6.50
CA SER A 22 -8.14 8.60 6.34
C SER A 22 -6.86 7.88 5.91
N VAL A 23 -6.73 6.62 6.34
CA VAL A 23 -5.61 5.75 5.96
C VAL A 23 -6.18 4.55 5.22
N LEU A 24 -5.73 4.36 3.99
CA LEU A 24 -6.13 3.23 3.14
C LEU A 24 -4.99 2.23 3.06
N PHE A 25 -5.31 0.96 3.24
CA PHE A 25 -4.36 -0.13 3.09
C PHE A 25 -4.53 -0.78 1.72
N SER A 26 -3.45 -0.87 0.96
CA SER A 26 -3.43 -1.54 -0.34
C SER A 26 -2.56 -2.79 -0.27
N ASN A 27 -2.99 -3.85 -0.95
CA ASN A 27 -2.26 -5.13 -1.05
C ASN A 27 -1.49 -5.25 -2.39
N CYS A 28 -1.27 -4.14 -3.09
CA CYS A 28 -0.79 -4.11 -4.47
C CYS A 28 0.71 -3.84 -4.61
N CYS A 29 1.44 -3.67 -3.50
CA CYS A 29 2.87 -3.42 -3.61
C CYS A 29 3.57 -4.78 -3.72
N ASP A 30 4.51 -4.90 -4.66
CA ASP A 30 5.42 -6.03 -4.83
C ASP A 30 6.36 -6.23 -3.61
N CYS A 31 6.01 -5.63 -2.47
CA CYS A 31 6.58 -5.82 -1.12
C CYS A 31 6.56 -7.30 -0.69
N ASN A 32 5.84 -8.18 -1.39
CA ASN A 32 5.68 -9.60 -1.06
C ASN A 32 6.02 -10.54 -2.23
N ASP A 33 6.72 -10.06 -3.27
CA ASP A 33 7.13 -10.85 -4.45
C ASP A 33 8.33 -11.78 -4.16
N ASP A 34 8.28 -12.44 -3.00
CA ASP A 34 9.10 -13.61 -2.64
C ASP A 34 8.24 -14.89 -2.80
N LYS A 35 7.32 -14.92 -3.77
CA LYS A 35 6.54 -16.12 -4.10
C LYS A 35 6.54 -16.42 -5.59
N GLU A 36 7.54 -17.22 -5.94
CA GLU A 36 7.49 -18.34 -6.88
C GLU A 36 7.13 -17.98 -8.33
N LEU A 37 8.16 -17.62 -9.09
CA LEU A 37 8.34 -18.09 -10.47
C LEU A 37 8.30 -19.64 -10.43
N ASP A 38 7.12 -20.24 -10.51
CA ASP A 38 6.96 -21.63 -10.93
C ASP A 38 6.93 -21.67 -12.47
N ASP A 39 7.83 -22.52 -13.00
CA ASP A 39 8.19 -22.95 -14.37
C ASP A 39 7.16 -22.73 -15.51
#